data_AF-A0A316U3E8-F1
#
_entry.id   AF-A0A316U3E8-F1
#
_cell.length_a   1.000
_cell.length_b   1.000
_cell.length_c   1.000
_cell.angle_alpha   90.00
_cell.angle_beta   90.00
_cell.angle_gamma   90.00
#
_symmetry.space_group_name_H-M   'P 1'
#
loop_
_entity.id
_entity.type
_entity.pdbx_description
1 polymer ?
#
loop_
_entity_poly.entity_id
_entity_poly.type
_entity_poly.pdbx_seq_one_letter_code
_entity_poly.pdbx_strand_id
1 'polypeptide(L)'
;MASAATTSSPSHTSTDSDHNTAPVHAEVQRDHSDVGAAAPLSQGGGPQKSTPYNGKEEASSSSNAEGDARNDLPIIPEEQRYFSIFDKQIASERKAFLKPLLFFFALTTIILWCVLPIFWGSTLLQEYYFPRLHIDVVDFDSIASGSSALVGPRVSAILASITAASGPHLTYEIVDPTTKYPGGYEQVMEAVRHSGPWGAVVIFGNATTAWTDAVQNGVTTYDPTGSVGIYFAGARFYQIVLLFLSSLLSENVHDGVYAASQAATAQFLCGNTNAAAVTTAAPAALGTAFSFFQYDVSPITAWASAAPMEAGLIYVTIFTFHFALVTFFGRMFSGLNNRLKLLSLIKLRLLAVTVMYFFLSLWYTCLNAAFQEPLYDHVGRAGFVVFWALNFVTLFALGLAMESMISLVTIKFFPFFLIFWIITNLTASFLPIDIMQPFYRWGYAFPFYQNVQATKIILYGILPNHFLGQYFGVLFAWSGVNLVFLPFCMWVERRRFEKGKEKERREKEGQKGE
;
A
#
# COMPACT_ATOMS: atom_id res chain seq x y z
N MET A 1 -41.48 29.94 37.11
CA MET A 1 -40.84 30.76 38.16
C MET A 1 -39.73 29.93 38.78
N ALA A 2 -38.47 30.36 38.61
CA ALA A 2 -37.24 30.02 39.37
C ALA A 2 -36.80 28.53 39.50
N SER A 3 -35.53 28.12 39.52
CA SER A 3 -34.20 28.74 39.29
C SER A 3 -33.13 27.64 39.53
N ALA A 4 -32.04 27.69 38.74
CA ALA A 4 -30.62 27.35 38.97
C ALA A 4 -30.21 26.39 40.12
N ALA A 5 -29.46 25.29 39.90
CA ALA A 5 -28.03 25.13 39.55
C ALA A 5 -27.03 25.27 40.73
N THR A 6 -26.15 24.26 40.92
CA THR A 6 -24.81 24.28 41.55
C THR A 6 -24.16 22.88 41.41
N THR A 7 -23.22 22.64 40.49
CA THR A 7 -21.74 22.70 40.58
C THR A 7 -21.06 21.91 41.72
N SER A 8 -20.24 20.90 41.35
CA SER A 8 -18.78 20.81 41.55
C SER A 8 -18.27 19.40 41.97
N SER A 9 -17.37 18.81 41.15
CA SER A 9 -16.45 17.71 41.51
C SER A 9 -15.26 18.23 42.36
N PRO A 10 -14.42 17.38 43.02
CA PRO A 10 -13.25 16.78 42.34
C PRO A 10 -12.61 15.46 42.93
N SER A 11 -11.88 14.75 42.04
CA SER A 11 -10.56 14.04 42.13
C SER A 11 -10.03 13.25 43.37
N HIS A 12 -9.68 11.97 43.08
CA HIS A 12 -8.40 11.21 43.25
C HIS A 12 -7.77 10.74 44.60
N THR A 13 -7.40 9.43 44.60
CA THR A 13 -6.25 8.69 45.25
C THR A 13 -6.27 8.48 46.78
N SER A 14 -5.81 7.41 47.43
CA SER A 14 -5.04 6.16 47.18
C SER A 14 -5.22 5.19 48.38
N THR A 15 -4.79 3.91 48.31
CA THR A 15 -3.91 3.19 49.30
C THR A 15 -3.81 1.65 49.10
N ASP A 16 -2.64 1.12 49.49
CA ASP A 16 -1.99 -0.18 49.21
C ASP A 16 -2.50 -1.45 49.94
N SER A 17 -2.10 -2.65 49.45
CA SER A 17 -1.28 -3.64 50.22
C SER A 17 -0.96 -4.93 49.42
N ASP A 18 0.25 -5.45 49.65
CA ASP A 18 0.93 -6.61 49.03
C ASP A 18 0.35 -8.01 49.37
N HIS A 19 0.49 -8.99 48.45
CA HIS A 19 0.95 -10.37 48.76
C HIS A 19 1.33 -11.22 47.52
N ASN A 20 2.06 -12.31 47.79
CA ASN A 20 3.06 -12.99 46.95
C ASN A 20 2.61 -14.38 46.41
N THR A 21 3.31 -14.90 45.39
CA THR A 21 3.46 -16.31 44.89
C THR A 21 2.41 -17.02 44.00
N ALA A 22 2.95 -17.81 43.04
CA ALA A 22 2.32 -18.57 41.95
C ALA A 22 2.41 -20.12 42.10
N PRO A 23 1.71 -20.92 41.27
CA PRO A 23 2.14 -22.28 40.87
C PRO A 23 2.02 -22.55 39.33
N VAL A 24 2.99 -23.14 38.62
CA VAL A 24 3.35 -24.58 38.37
C VAL A 24 2.27 -25.44 37.67
N HIS A 25 2.59 -25.94 36.47
CA HIS A 25 1.87 -26.98 35.71
C HIS A 25 2.69 -28.27 35.63
N ALA A 26 2.03 -29.42 35.80
CA ALA A 26 2.61 -30.76 35.74
C ALA A 26 1.98 -31.62 34.61
N GLU A 27 2.89 -32.21 33.81
CA GLU A 27 3.00 -33.56 33.22
C GLU A 27 1.82 -34.56 33.27
N VAL A 28 1.57 -35.23 32.13
CA VAL A 28 0.82 -36.50 32.02
C VAL A 28 1.59 -37.49 31.12
N GLN A 29 1.77 -38.68 31.67
CA GLN A 29 2.51 -39.87 31.20
C GLN A 29 1.59 -40.83 30.43
N ARG A 30 2.11 -41.61 29.46
CA ARG A 30 1.69 -43.01 29.18
C ARG A 30 2.71 -43.78 28.33
N ASP A 31 2.65 -45.09 28.48
CA ASP A 31 3.75 -46.06 28.59
C ASP A 31 3.83 -47.06 27.40
N HIS A 32 4.90 -47.88 27.40
CA HIS A 32 5.52 -48.72 26.37
C HIS A 32 4.82 -50.01 25.88
N SER A 33 5.41 -50.58 24.79
CA SER A 33 5.49 -51.99 24.28
C SER A 33 4.77 -52.25 22.93
N ASP A 34 5.29 -52.95 21.91
CA ASP A 34 6.57 -53.65 21.67
C ASP A 34 6.70 -54.10 20.18
N VAL A 35 7.92 -54.50 19.77
CA VAL A 35 8.34 -55.35 18.62
C VAL A 35 8.52 -54.78 17.19
N GLY A 36 9.78 -54.83 16.69
CA GLY A 36 10.05 -54.99 15.24
C GLY A 36 11.42 -54.57 14.66
N ALA A 37 12.47 -55.38 14.89
CA ALA A 37 13.67 -55.60 14.04
C ALA A 37 14.88 -54.61 14.03
N ALA A 38 15.95 -55.02 14.76
CA ALA A 38 17.37 -55.25 14.37
C ALA A 38 18.17 -54.20 13.55
N ALA A 39 19.46 -53.87 13.77
CA ALA A 39 20.51 -54.14 14.77
C ALA A 39 21.73 -53.23 14.39
N PRO A 40 22.61 -52.80 15.33
CA PRO A 40 23.92 -52.22 14.97
C PRO A 40 25.10 -52.87 15.71
N LEU A 41 26.04 -53.50 14.97
CA LEU A 41 27.41 -53.91 15.37
C LEU A 41 28.21 -54.02 14.05
N SER A 42 29.46 -53.58 13.86
CA SER A 42 30.72 -53.76 14.61
C SER A 42 31.80 -52.84 13.94
N GLN A 43 33.08 -52.69 14.31
CA GLN A 43 33.94 -52.81 15.50
C GLN A 43 35.37 -52.40 15.07
N GLY A 44 36.20 -51.98 16.04
CA GLY A 44 37.69 -52.02 16.02
C GLY A 44 38.34 -50.67 15.70
N GLY A 45 39.19 -50.03 16.52
CA GLY A 45 40.11 -50.47 17.59
C GLY A 45 41.52 -49.97 17.23
N GLY A 46 41.93 -48.73 17.56
CA GLY A 46 42.74 -48.32 18.74
C GLY A 46 44.24 -48.19 18.39
N PRO A 47 45.15 -47.60 19.21
CA PRO A 47 45.04 -46.60 20.30
C PRO A 47 45.96 -45.35 20.00
N GLN A 48 46.18 -44.28 20.80
CA GLN A 48 46.50 -44.20 22.23
C GLN A 48 46.59 -42.73 22.76
N LYS A 49 46.11 -42.56 24.00
CA LYS A 49 46.26 -41.50 25.05
C LYS A 49 47.56 -40.66 25.02
N SER A 50 47.50 -39.31 25.05
CA SER A 50 47.39 -38.36 26.19
C SER A 50 48.57 -38.32 27.17
N THR A 51 49.26 -37.18 27.32
CA THR A 51 49.64 -36.50 28.59
C THR A 51 50.44 -35.19 28.38
N PRO A 52 50.55 -34.29 29.39
CA PRO A 52 50.73 -32.85 29.24
C PRO A 52 52.18 -32.35 29.40
N TYR A 53 52.37 -31.09 29.01
CA TYR A 53 53.61 -30.31 29.13
C TYR A 53 53.97 -30.03 30.60
N ASN A 54 55.19 -30.35 31.00
CA ASN A 54 55.83 -29.87 32.24
C ASN A 54 57.23 -29.36 31.88
N GLY A 55 57.60 -28.19 32.40
CA GLY A 55 58.87 -27.54 32.09
C GLY A 55 60.05 -28.02 32.93
N LYS A 56 61.27 -27.85 32.40
CA LYS A 56 62.42 -27.17 33.04
C LYS A 56 63.69 -27.30 32.20
N GLU A 57 64.51 -26.26 32.31
CA GLU A 57 65.85 -26.06 31.77
C GLU A 57 66.85 -27.15 32.18
N GLU A 58 67.85 -27.44 31.34
CA GLU A 58 69.27 -27.23 31.66
C GLU A 58 70.19 -27.57 30.47
N ALA A 59 71.28 -26.82 30.40
CA ALA A 59 72.25 -26.75 29.30
C ALA A 59 73.32 -27.86 29.35
N SER A 60 73.93 -28.19 28.20
CA SER A 60 75.41 -28.17 28.05
C SER A 60 75.94 -28.69 26.70
N SER A 61 76.99 -27.97 26.24
CA SER A 61 78.18 -28.40 25.48
C SER A 61 78.10 -28.80 23.99
N SER A 62 78.44 -27.81 23.15
CA SER A 62 79.48 -27.79 22.11
C SER A 62 79.92 -29.06 21.37
N SER A 63 79.86 -29.02 20.02
CA SER A 63 81.06 -29.14 19.18
C SER A 63 80.83 -28.59 17.77
N ASN A 64 81.91 -28.04 17.20
CA ASN A 64 81.98 -27.20 16.01
C ASN A 64 81.80 -27.95 14.68
N ALA A 65 81.26 -27.27 13.66
CA ALA A 65 81.92 -27.08 12.35
C ALA A 65 81.11 -26.09 11.48
N GLU A 66 81.77 -25.02 11.04
CA GLU A 66 81.25 -23.95 10.19
C GLU A 66 80.92 -24.41 8.76
N GLY A 67 79.89 -23.80 8.18
CA GLY A 67 79.56 -23.90 6.76
C GLY A 67 78.40 -22.96 6.40
N ASP A 68 78.75 -21.77 5.94
CA ASP A 68 77.89 -20.65 5.55
C ASP A 68 76.81 -21.03 4.52
N ALA A 69 75.54 -21.04 4.93
CA ALA A 69 74.38 -20.95 4.05
C ALA A 69 73.26 -20.22 4.82
N ARG A 70 73.03 -18.97 4.42
CA ARG A 70 72.04 -18.05 4.97
C ARG A 70 70.67 -18.72 5.15
N ASN A 71 70.12 -18.57 6.35
CA ASN A 71 68.76 -18.91 6.73
C ASN A 71 67.74 -18.15 5.86
N ASP A 72 67.30 -18.74 4.76
CA ASP A 72 65.96 -18.50 4.23
C ASP A 72 64.98 -19.35 5.04
N LEU A 73 64.69 -18.92 6.28
CA LEU A 73 63.57 -19.46 7.03
C LEU A 73 62.27 -18.99 6.34
N PRO A 74 61.28 -19.88 6.16
CA PRO A 74 59.99 -19.49 5.59
C PRO A 74 59.34 -18.43 6.48
N ILE A 75 58.94 -17.31 5.88
CA ILE A 75 58.18 -16.25 6.53
C ILE A 75 56.90 -16.88 7.09
N ILE A 76 56.82 -17.04 8.41
CA ILE A 76 55.60 -17.40 9.11
C ILE A 76 54.62 -16.24 8.90
N PRO A 77 53.38 -16.46 8.45
CA PRO A 77 52.40 -15.38 8.34
C PRO A 77 52.23 -14.74 9.71
N GLU A 78 52.39 -13.42 9.78
CA GLU A 78 52.18 -12.62 10.98
C GLU A 78 50.85 -13.06 11.63
N GLU A 79 50.93 -13.62 12.85
CA GLU A 79 49.78 -14.10 13.59
C GLU A 79 48.78 -12.93 13.67
N GLN A 80 47.60 -13.04 13.05
CA GLN A 80 46.61 -11.97 13.03
C GLN A 80 46.22 -11.65 14.47
N ARG A 81 46.85 -10.62 15.05
CA ARG A 81 46.59 -10.20 16.41
C ARG A 81 45.19 -9.62 16.48
N TYR A 82 44.32 -10.28 17.21
CA TYR A 82 42.98 -9.79 17.50
C TYR A 82 43.05 -8.79 18.66
N PHE A 83 42.51 -7.59 18.44
CA PHE A 83 42.51 -6.52 19.43
C PHE A 83 41.11 -6.36 20.07
N SER A 84 41.09 -5.91 21.32
CA SER A 84 39.83 -5.50 21.97
C SER A 84 39.33 -4.19 21.36
N ILE A 85 38.00 -3.97 21.38
CA ILE A 85 37.34 -2.82 20.73
C ILE A 85 37.97 -1.49 21.15
N PHE A 86 38.42 -1.32 22.39
CA PHE A 86 38.96 -0.06 22.90
C PHE A 86 40.50 0.02 22.88
N ASP A 87 41.19 -0.95 22.27
CA ASP A 87 42.65 -0.94 22.19
C ASP A 87 43.16 0.31 21.45
N LYS A 88 44.22 0.95 21.96
CA LYS A 88 44.80 2.12 21.32
C LYS A 88 45.37 1.81 19.94
N GLN A 89 45.81 0.56 19.71
CA GLN A 89 46.41 0.14 18.44
C GLN A 89 45.42 0.22 17.26
N ILE A 90 44.12 -0.01 17.52
CA ILE A 90 43.06 0.08 16.48
C ILE A 90 42.28 1.41 16.50
N ALA A 91 42.82 2.46 17.14
CA ALA A 91 42.11 3.73 17.27
C ALA A 91 41.85 4.42 15.93
N SER A 92 42.75 4.23 14.95
CA SER A 92 42.63 4.83 13.63
C SER A 92 41.52 4.16 12.81
N GLU A 93 41.43 2.84 12.90
CA GLU A 93 40.49 1.94 12.27
C GLU A 93 39.09 2.16 12.85
N ARG A 94 38.99 2.29 14.19
CA ARG A 94 37.76 2.72 14.85
C ARG A 94 37.23 4.02 14.29
N LYS A 95 38.10 5.03 14.12
CA LYS A 95 37.70 6.34 13.60
C LYS A 95 37.29 6.25 12.12
N ALA A 96 37.99 5.44 11.33
CA ALA A 96 37.67 5.17 9.94
C ALA A 96 36.33 4.44 9.75
N PHE A 97 35.92 3.62 10.73
CA PHE A 97 34.60 2.98 10.79
C PHE A 97 33.51 3.92 11.32
N LEU A 98 33.76 4.59 12.45
CA LEU A 98 32.75 5.39 13.16
C LEU A 98 32.36 6.65 12.38
N LYS A 99 33.30 7.27 11.65
CA LYS A 99 33.02 8.47 10.85
C LYS A 99 31.96 8.24 9.75
N PRO A 100 32.08 7.25 8.84
CA PRO A 100 31.04 6.96 7.86
C PRO A 100 29.76 6.43 8.50
N LEU A 101 29.85 5.67 9.60
CA LEU A 101 28.68 5.19 10.33
C LEU A 101 27.84 6.36 10.89
N LEU A 102 28.46 7.29 11.61
CA LEU A 102 27.79 8.47 12.15
C LEU A 102 27.24 9.37 11.03
N PHE A 103 27.99 9.52 9.92
CA PHE A 103 27.51 10.25 8.76
C PHE A 103 26.25 9.61 8.15
N PHE A 104 26.26 8.27 7.99
CA PHE A 104 25.12 7.53 7.45
C PHE A 104 23.92 7.57 8.39
N PHE A 105 24.15 7.44 9.70
CA PHE A 105 23.11 7.58 10.72
C PHE A 105 22.47 8.98 10.69
N ALA A 106 23.29 10.04 10.70
CA ALA A 106 22.79 11.41 10.62
C ALA A 106 21.95 11.66 9.36
N LEU A 107 22.40 11.16 8.21
CA LEU A 107 21.67 11.29 6.95
C LEU A 107 20.36 10.49 6.95
N THR A 108 20.37 9.29 7.52
CA THR A 108 19.16 8.47 7.70
C THR A 108 18.15 9.20 8.59
N THR A 109 18.60 9.80 9.69
CA THR A 109 17.75 10.61 10.58
C THR A 109 17.16 11.82 9.84
N ILE A 110 17.93 12.50 9.01
CA ILE A 110 17.41 13.62 8.20
C ILE A 110 16.31 13.12 7.25
N ILE A 111 16.54 12.01 6.55
CA ILE A 111 15.54 11.45 5.63
C ILE A 111 14.30 10.96 6.36
N LEU A 112 14.47 10.38 7.54
CA LEU A 112 13.36 10.04 8.42
C LEU A 112 12.49 11.27 8.68
N TRP A 113 13.07 12.41 9.03
CA TRP A 113 12.29 13.62 9.32
C TRP A 113 11.84 14.43 8.09
N CYS A 114 12.46 14.25 6.93
CA CYS A 114 12.09 14.99 5.71
C CYS A 114 11.16 14.21 4.78
N VAL A 115 11.27 12.88 4.74
CA VAL A 115 10.59 12.04 3.74
C VAL A 115 9.43 11.27 4.35
N LEU A 116 9.61 10.64 5.51
CA LEU A 116 8.52 9.85 6.09
C LEU A 116 7.28 10.69 6.41
N PRO A 117 7.38 11.93 6.94
CA PRO A 117 6.20 12.77 7.17
C PRO A 117 5.34 13.02 5.93
N ILE A 118 5.85 12.83 4.71
CA ILE A 118 5.05 12.89 3.48
C ILE A 118 3.97 11.79 3.50
N PHE A 119 4.29 10.58 3.97
CA PHE A 119 3.30 9.51 4.09
C PHE A 119 2.35 9.73 5.26
N TRP A 120 2.87 9.94 6.48
CA TRP A 120 2.02 10.16 7.67
C TRP A 120 1.14 11.40 7.53
N GLY A 121 1.66 12.47 6.93
CA GLY A 121 0.89 13.68 6.68
C GLY A 121 -0.26 13.47 5.69
N SER A 122 -0.18 12.46 4.81
CA SER A 122 -1.27 12.13 3.89
C SER A 122 -2.45 11.46 4.60
N THR A 123 -2.22 10.84 5.75
CA THR A 123 -3.24 10.11 6.53
C THR A 123 -3.79 10.91 7.72
N LEU A 124 -3.09 11.96 8.18
CA LEU A 124 -3.31 12.64 9.47
C LEU A 124 -4.69 13.30 9.65
N LEU A 125 -5.43 13.59 8.58
CA LEU A 125 -6.72 14.32 8.62
C LEU A 125 -7.74 13.75 7.64
N GLN A 126 -7.76 12.43 7.46
CA GLN A 126 -8.59 11.80 6.44
C GLN A 126 -10.09 12.13 6.60
N GLU A 127 -10.65 11.94 7.80
CA GLU A 127 -12.06 12.18 8.09
C GLU A 127 -12.45 13.65 7.92
N TYR A 128 -11.56 14.57 8.26
CA TYR A 128 -11.78 16.01 8.07
C TYR A 128 -12.09 16.38 6.61
N TYR A 129 -11.61 15.58 5.64
CA TYR A 129 -11.87 15.79 4.22
C TYR A 129 -13.01 14.94 3.66
N PHE A 130 -13.73 14.18 4.47
CA PHE A 130 -14.94 13.46 4.05
C PHE A 130 -16.03 14.36 3.43
N PRO A 131 -16.14 15.67 3.74
CA PRO A 131 -17.06 16.54 3.01
C PRO A 131 -16.77 16.67 1.50
N ARG A 132 -15.64 16.15 1.00
CA ARG A 132 -15.34 16.07 -0.45
C ARG A 132 -15.85 14.78 -1.09
N LEU A 133 -16.36 13.85 -0.30
CA LEU A 133 -17.02 12.64 -0.77
C LEU A 133 -18.48 13.00 -1.08
N HIS A 134 -18.73 13.32 -2.34
CA HIS A 134 -20.07 13.68 -2.82
C HIS A 134 -20.90 12.41 -3.08
N ILE A 135 -22.09 12.38 -2.50
CA ILE A 135 -23.08 11.31 -2.59
C ILE A 135 -24.33 11.88 -3.24
N ASP A 136 -24.77 11.30 -4.35
CA ASP A 136 -25.98 11.76 -5.02
C ASP A 136 -27.22 11.19 -4.31
N VAL A 137 -28.20 12.03 -4.01
CA VAL A 137 -29.51 11.63 -3.49
C VAL A 137 -30.54 11.82 -4.61
N VAL A 138 -31.10 10.72 -5.10
CA VAL A 138 -31.98 10.68 -6.26
C VAL A 138 -33.37 10.24 -5.82
N ASP A 139 -34.31 11.17 -5.81
CA ASP A 139 -35.67 10.95 -5.30
C ASP A 139 -36.69 10.72 -6.43
N PHE A 140 -36.87 9.47 -6.83
CA PHE A 140 -37.91 9.11 -7.80
C PHE A 140 -39.31 9.00 -7.15
N ASP A 141 -39.40 8.78 -5.84
CA ASP A 141 -40.67 8.64 -5.10
C ASP A 141 -41.47 9.94 -5.08
N SER A 142 -40.81 11.07 -4.84
CA SER A 142 -41.45 12.38 -4.88
C SER A 142 -41.99 12.74 -6.27
N ILE A 143 -41.36 12.26 -7.34
CA ILE A 143 -41.83 12.47 -8.71
C ILE A 143 -43.08 11.63 -8.97
N ALA A 144 -43.03 10.34 -8.62
CA ALA A 144 -44.10 9.40 -8.91
C ALA A 144 -45.34 9.60 -8.02
N SER A 145 -45.12 9.87 -6.73
CA SER A 145 -46.16 9.98 -5.70
C SER A 145 -46.59 11.42 -5.42
N GLY A 146 -45.87 12.42 -5.94
CA GLY A 146 -46.18 13.84 -5.74
C GLY A 146 -46.31 14.20 -4.26
N SER A 147 -47.40 14.89 -3.90
CA SER A 147 -47.69 15.28 -2.50
C SER A 147 -47.93 14.10 -1.55
N SER A 148 -48.15 12.89 -2.07
CA SER A 148 -48.36 11.69 -1.27
C SER A 148 -47.06 10.97 -0.91
N ALA A 149 -45.91 11.38 -1.46
CA ALA A 149 -44.61 10.76 -1.20
C ALA A 149 -44.26 10.77 0.29
N LEU A 150 -43.90 9.60 0.82
CA LEU A 150 -43.53 9.42 2.21
C LEU A 150 -42.02 9.29 2.41
N VAL A 151 -41.35 8.57 1.53
CA VAL A 151 -39.93 8.20 1.68
C VAL A 151 -39.04 9.34 1.19
N GLY A 152 -39.29 9.78 -0.04
CA GLY A 152 -38.46 10.76 -0.74
C GLY A 152 -38.15 12.03 0.05
N PRO A 153 -39.17 12.78 0.50
CA PRO A 153 -38.96 14.05 1.21
C PRO A 153 -38.23 13.90 2.55
N ARG A 154 -38.45 12.79 3.27
CA ARG A 154 -37.88 12.56 4.61
C ARG A 154 -36.42 12.13 4.54
N VAL A 155 -36.11 11.18 3.66
CA VAL A 155 -34.73 10.75 3.41
C VAL A 155 -33.92 11.94 2.91
N SER A 156 -34.42 12.67 1.90
CA SER A 156 -33.74 13.83 1.35
C SER A 156 -33.51 14.94 2.40
N ALA A 157 -34.52 15.24 3.23
CA ALA A 157 -34.39 16.27 4.28
C ALA A 157 -33.33 15.91 5.33
N ILE A 158 -33.27 14.64 5.78
CA ILE A 158 -32.28 14.20 6.77
C ILE A 158 -30.87 14.23 6.16
N LEU A 159 -30.68 13.72 4.94
CA LEU A 159 -29.38 13.75 4.28
C LEU A 159 -28.89 15.18 3.98
N ALA A 160 -29.80 16.09 3.63
CA ALA A 160 -29.49 17.51 3.51
C ALA A 160 -29.06 18.14 4.84
N SER A 161 -29.69 17.74 5.96
CA SER A 161 -29.34 18.24 7.29
C SER A 161 -27.94 17.82 7.74
N ILE A 162 -27.51 16.60 7.36
CA ILE A 162 -26.15 16.11 7.62
C ILE A 162 -25.12 16.95 6.87
N THR A 163 -25.42 17.29 5.61
CA THR A 163 -24.55 18.13 4.78
C THR A 163 -24.46 19.57 5.29
N ALA A 164 -25.51 20.06 5.96
CA ALA A 164 -25.54 21.38 6.58
C ALA A 164 -24.83 21.40 7.97
N ALA A 165 -24.52 20.26 8.55
CA ALA A 165 -23.91 20.16 9.87
C ALA A 165 -22.43 20.59 9.85
N SER A 166 -21.96 21.19 10.95
CA SER A 166 -20.54 21.50 11.10
C SER A 166 -19.74 20.26 11.50
N GLY A 167 -18.65 19.94 10.79
CA GLY A 167 -17.72 18.88 11.16
C GLY A 167 -17.44 17.91 10.00
N PRO A 168 -16.79 16.77 10.28
CA PRO A 168 -16.65 15.68 9.32
C PRO A 168 -18.01 15.07 8.98
N HIS A 169 -18.38 15.09 7.70
CA HIS A 169 -19.60 14.47 7.19
C HIS A 169 -19.40 14.03 5.74
N LEU A 170 -20.26 13.16 5.22
CA LEU A 170 -20.40 12.97 3.77
C LEU A 170 -21.22 14.13 3.20
N THR A 171 -20.96 14.53 1.95
CA THR A 171 -21.74 15.59 1.30
C THR A 171 -22.82 14.96 0.45
N TYR A 172 -24.07 15.14 0.83
CA TYR A 172 -25.24 14.66 0.10
C TYR A 172 -25.77 15.76 -0.82
N GLU A 173 -25.77 15.48 -2.12
CA GLU A 173 -26.30 16.38 -3.14
C GLU A 173 -27.66 15.84 -3.61
N ILE A 174 -28.74 16.57 -3.30
CA ILE A 174 -30.07 16.26 -3.83
C ILE A 174 -30.09 16.69 -5.29
N VAL A 175 -30.22 15.72 -6.19
CA VAL A 175 -30.18 15.93 -7.63
C VAL A 175 -31.55 15.66 -8.22
N ASP A 176 -31.94 16.47 -9.20
CA ASP A 176 -33.17 16.23 -9.94
C ASP A 176 -33.00 14.99 -10.84
N PRO A 177 -33.78 13.92 -10.60
CA PRO A 177 -33.66 12.67 -11.34
C PRO A 177 -33.92 12.84 -12.83
N THR A 178 -34.83 13.74 -13.23
CA THR A 178 -35.24 13.87 -14.64
C THR A 178 -34.18 14.52 -15.53
N THR A 179 -33.36 15.41 -14.94
CA THR A 179 -32.32 16.14 -15.66
C THR A 179 -30.97 15.44 -15.61
N LYS A 180 -30.55 14.94 -14.44
CA LYS A 180 -29.26 14.27 -14.27
C LYS A 180 -29.30 12.80 -14.67
N TYR A 181 -30.42 12.11 -14.39
CA TYR A 181 -30.56 10.66 -14.56
C TYR A 181 -31.84 10.25 -15.33
N PRO A 182 -32.05 10.74 -16.57
CA PRO A 182 -33.24 10.40 -17.37
C PRO A 182 -33.39 8.90 -17.66
N GLY A 183 -32.31 8.12 -17.58
CA GLY A 183 -32.31 6.66 -17.72
C GLY A 183 -32.72 5.89 -16.45
N GLY A 184 -33.12 6.59 -15.39
CA GLY A 184 -33.53 5.97 -14.12
C GLY A 184 -32.35 5.47 -13.27
N TYR A 185 -32.63 4.55 -12.35
CA TYR A 185 -31.65 4.09 -11.36
C TYR A 185 -30.44 3.36 -11.99
N GLU A 186 -30.60 2.72 -13.16
CA GLU A 186 -29.48 2.08 -13.89
C GLU A 186 -28.41 3.12 -14.29
N GLN A 187 -28.84 4.32 -14.69
CA GLN A 187 -27.90 5.40 -15.01
C GLN A 187 -27.19 5.91 -13.74
N VAL A 188 -27.86 5.90 -12.59
CA VAL A 188 -27.25 6.22 -11.30
C VAL A 188 -26.17 5.20 -10.95
N MET A 189 -26.46 3.91 -11.10
CA MET A 189 -25.51 2.83 -10.87
C MET A 189 -24.27 2.96 -11.77
N GLU A 190 -24.47 3.30 -13.04
CA GLU A 190 -23.35 3.49 -13.97
C GLU A 190 -22.52 4.74 -13.64
N ALA A 191 -23.15 5.83 -13.18
CA ALA A 191 -22.43 7.00 -12.70
C ALA A 191 -21.56 6.71 -11.48
N VAL A 192 -22.07 5.91 -10.54
CA VAL A 192 -21.29 5.42 -9.38
C VAL A 192 -20.16 4.50 -9.84
N ARG A 193 -20.44 3.55 -10.76
CA ARG A 193 -19.44 2.64 -11.33
C ARG A 193 -18.28 3.41 -11.94
N HIS A 194 -18.58 4.46 -12.71
CA HIS A 194 -17.62 5.28 -13.44
C HIS A 194 -16.99 6.42 -12.63
N SER A 195 -16.89 6.25 -11.31
CA SER A 195 -16.23 7.20 -10.40
C SER A 195 -16.74 8.64 -10.49
N GLY A 196 -18.02 8.85 -10.82
CA GLY A 196 -18.70 10.13 -10.65
C GLY A 196 -18.90 10.39 -9.15
N PRO A 197 -20.14 10.30 -8.63
CA PRO A 197 -20.34 10.37 -7.18
C PRO A 197 -19.67 9.17 -6.47
N TRP A 198 -19.25 9.37 -5.21
CA TRP A 198 -18.63 8.32 -4.39
C TRP A 198 -19.61 7.22 -3.99
N GLY A 199 -20.89 7.56 -3.95
CA GLY A 199 -22.01 6.65 -3.83
C GLY A 199 -23.30 7.36 -4.21
N ALA A 200 -24.42 6.64 -4.18
CA ALA A 200 -25.73 7.21 -4.41
C ALA A 200 -26.76 6.60 -3.47
N VAL A 201 -27.73 7.42 -3.07
CA VAL A 201 -28.95 7.01 -2.38
C VAL A 201 -30.10 7.21 -3.35
N VAL A 202 -30.68 6.11 -3.83
CA VAL A 202 -31.82 6.13 -4.74
C VAL A 202 -33.07 5.80 -3.97
N ILE A 203 -34.00 6.73 -3.91
CA ILE A 203 -35.35 6.46 -3.41
C ILE A 203 -36.21 6.04 -4.62
N PHE A 204 -36.70 4.81 -4.60
CA PHE A 204 -37.40 4.24 -5.75
C PHE A 204 -38.79 4.83 -5.95
N GLY A 205 -39.17 5.05 -7.22
CA GLY A 205 -40.44 5.72 -7.56
C GLY A 205 -41.69 4.99 -7.07
N ASN A 206 -41.62 3.67 -6.91
CA ASN A 206 -42.74 2.88 -6.42
C ASN A 206 -42.76 2.72 -4.89
N ALA A 207 -41.80 3.28 -4.13
CA ALA A 207 -41.64 3.02 -2.70
C ALA A 207 -42.93 3.33 -1.90
N THR A 208 -43.47 4.54 -2.00
CA THR A 208 -44.70 4.92 -1.28
C THR A 208 -45.93 4.19 -1.83
N THR A 209 -46.01 4.00 -3.15
CA THR A 209 -47.15 3.33 -3.78
C THR A 209 -47.23 1.84 -3.43
N ALA A 210 -46.09 1.14 -3.38
CA ALA A 210 -46.01 -0.28 -3.05
C ALA A 210 -46.38 -0.52 -1.59
N TRP A 211 -45.95 0.36 -0.69
CA TRP A 211 -46.39 0.32 0.70
C TRP A 211 -47.90 0.58 0.82
N THR A 212 -48.41 1.60 0.13
CA THR A 212 -49.84 1.95 0.17
C THR A 212 -50.69 0.77 -0.34
N ASP A 213 -50.27 0.12 -1.43
CA ASP A 213 -50.91 -1.06 -1.99
C ASP A 213 -50.86 -2.25 -1.01
N ALA A 214 -49.70 -2.50 -0.38
CA ALA A 214 -49.56 -3.56 0.62
C ALA A 214 -50.50 -3.37 1.82
N VAL A 215 -50.67 -2.13 2.26
CA VAL A 215 -51.51 -1.77 3.40
C VAL A 215 -53.00 -1.77 3.05
N GLN A 216 -53.39 -1.37 1.83
CA GLN A 216 -54.79 -1.32 1.40
C GLN A 216 -55.30 -2.69 0.94
N ASN A 217 -54.49 -3.45 0.21
CA ASN A 217 -54.88 -4.69 -0.46
C ASN A 217 -54.29 -5.95 0.18
N GLY A 218 -53.42 -5.83 1.19
CA GLY A 218 -52.87 -6.97 1.92
C GLY A 218 -51.87 -7.79 1.09
N VAL A 219 -50.92 -7.12 0.43
CA VAL A 219 -49.91 -7.77 -0.42
C VAL A 219 -48.88 -8.52 0.43
N THR A 220 -48.93 -9.86 0.42
CA THR A 220 -48.06 -10.73 1.24
C THR A 220 -46.60 -10.74 0.78
N THR A 221 -46.32 -10.33 -0.46
CA THR A 221 -44.98 -10.28 -1.06
C THR A 221 -44.31 -8.92 -0.90
N TYR A 222 -44.87 -8.02 -0.09
CA TYR A 222 -44.28 -6.70 0.14
C TYR A 222 -42.92 -6.82 0.83
N ASP A 223 -41.89 -6.24 0.20
CA ASP A 223 -40.53 -6.17 0.73
C ASP A 223 -40.15 -4.71 1.00
N PRO A 224 -40.02 -4.30 2.28
CA PRO A 224 -39.61 -2.94 2.63
C PRO A 224 -38.24 -2.54 2.08
N THR A 225 -37.33 -3.48 1.83
CA THR A 225 -35.96 -3.17 1.39
C THR A 225 -35.92 -2.53 0.01
N GLY A 226 -36.93 -2.77 -0.82
CA GLY A 226 -37.08 -2.15 -2.15
C GLY A 226 -37.40 -0.65 -2.14
N SER A 227 -37.45 0.02 -0.97
CA SER A 227 -37.80 1.44 -0.87
C SER A 227 -36.63 2.35 -1.21
N VAL A 228 -35.43 2.03 -0.72
CA VAL A 228 -34.21 2.84 -0.90
C VAL A 228 -33.02 1.94 -1.24
N GLY A 229 -32.32 2.25 -2.32
CA GLY A 229 -31.08 1.59 -2.71
C GLY A 229 -29.87 2.46 -2.42
N ILE A 230 -28.90 1.92 -1.68
CA ILE A 230 -27.59 2.55 -1.44
C ILE A 230 -26.58 1.90 -2.40
N TYR A 231 -26.01 2.70 -3.29
CA TYR A 231 -25.07 2.25 -4.30
C TYR A 231 -23.68 2.82 -4.06
N PHE A 232 -22.65 1.98 -4.15
CA PHE A 232 -21.25 2.39 -4.09
C PHE A 232 -20.39 1.44 -4.93
N ALA A 233 -19.13 1.79 -5.18
CA ALA A 233 -18.18 0.94 -5.90
C ALA A 233 -17.01 0.57 -4.99
N GLY A 234 -16.99 -0.66 -4.46
CA GLY A 234 -15.97 -1.14 -3.54
C GLY A 234 -14.57 -1.07 -4.12
N ALA A 235 -14.42 -1.47 -5.38
CA ALA A 235 -13.14 -1.44 -6.07
C ALA A 235 -12.58 -0.02 -6.26
N ARG A 236 -13.41 1.06 -6.13
CA ARG A 236 -12.97 2.46 -6.36
C ARG A 236 -11.79 2.77 -5.46
N PHE A 237 -11.92 2.43 -4.18
CA PHE A 237 -10.87 2.41 -3.18
C PHE A 237 -11.34 1.57 -2.00
N TYR A 238 -11.05 0.27 -2.02
CA TYR A 238 -11.61 -0.70 -1.07
C TYR A 238 -11.32 -0.34 0.40
N GLN A 239 -10.17 0.26 0.72
CA GLN A 239 -9.84 0.68 2.08
C GLN A 239 -10.82 1.74 2.58
N ILE A 240 -11.17 2.72 1.75
CA ILE A 240 -12.09 3.80 2.16
C ILE A 240 -13.53 3.33 2.08
N VAL A 241 -13.87 2.62 1.02
CA VAL A 241 -15.25 2.22 0.77
C VAL A 241 -15.72 1.19 1.81
N LEU A 242 -14.92 0.16 2.08
CA LEU A 242 -15.30 -0.93 2.96
C LEU A 242 -15.08 -0.61 4.45
N LEU A 243 -14.11 0.23 4.81
CA LEU A 243 -13.87 0.58 6.23
C LEU A 243 -14.76 1.73 6.71
N PHE A 244 -15.17 2.64 5.83
CA PHE A 244 -15.88 3.86 6.21
C PHE A 244 -17.16 4.08 5.42
N LEU A 245 -17.07 4.19 4.08
CA LEU A 245 -18.16 4.73 3.27
C LEU A 245 -19.44 3.90 3.37
N SER A 246 -19.36 2.56 3.24
CA SER A 246 -20.54 1.70 3.28
C SER A 246 -21.29 1.82 4.61
N SER A 247 -20.58 1.82 5.73
CA SER A 247 -21.16 1.95 7.07
C SER A 247 -21.79 3.34 7.26
N LEU A 248 -21.07 4.41 6.90
CA LEU A 248 -21.58 5.79 7.02
C LEU A 248 -22.82 6.02 6.15
N LEU A 249 -22.87 5.45 4.94
CA LEU A 249 -24.04 5.54 4.08
C LEU A 249 -25.27 4.85 4.72
N SER A 250 -25.10 3.65 5.27
CA SER A 250 -26.18 2.94 5.99
C SER A 250 -26.69 3.74 7.18
N GLU A 251 -25.78 4.23 8.01
CA GLU A 251 -26.11 5.00 9.22
C GLU A 251 -26.89 6.27 8.88
N ASN A 252 -26.41 7.05 7.91
CA ASN A 252 -27.03 8.31 7.52
C ASN A 252 -28.39 8.14 6.84
N VAL A 253 -28.61 7.05 6.11
CA VAL A 253 -29.91 6.74 5.46
C VAL A 253 -30.92 6.18 6.45
N HIS A 254 -30.46 5.49 7.50
CA HIS A 254 -31.31 4.81 8.47
C HIS A 254 -32.36 5.74 9.09
N ASP A 255 -31.94 6.91 9.57
CA ASP A 255 -32.84 7.88 10.23
C ASP A 255 -33.92 8.40 9.27
N GLY A 256 -33.57 8.61 8.00
CA GLY A 256 -34.49 9.03 6.93
C GLY A 256 -35.61 8.01 6.70
N VAL A 257 -35.20 6.75 6.54
CA VAL A 257 -36.11 5.63 6.30
C VAL A 257 -36.94 5.31 7.53
N TYR A 258 -36.36 5.43 8.72
CA TYR A 258 -37.06 5.25 10.00
C TYR A 258 -38.12 6.32 10.22
N ALA A 259 -37.80 7.60 9.95
CA ALA A 259 -38.76 8.69 10.01
C ALA A 259 -39.91 8.51 9.00
N ALA A 260 -39.61 8.03 7.79
CA ALA A 260 -40.63 7.68 6.80
C ALA A 260 -41.53 6.55 7.30
N SER A 261 -40.96 5.52 7.92
CA SER A 261 -41.71 4.39 8.44
C SER A 261 -42.65 4.80 9.58
N GLN A 262 -42.19 5.64 10.51
CA GLN A 262 -43.07 6.18 11.57
C GLN A 262 -44.24 6.97 11.01
N ALA A 263 -44.00 7.80 10.00
CA ALA A 263 -45.05 8.59 9.36
C ALA A 263 -46.06 7.71 8.63
N ALA A 264 -45.60 6.65 7.95
CA ALA A 264 -46.44 5.69 7.27
C ALA A 264 -47.36 4.95 8.26
N THR A 265 -46.78 4.44 9.36
CA THR A 265 -47.55 3.80 10.43
C THR A 265 -48.55 4.76 11.08
N ALA A 266 -48.16 6.01 11.33
CA ALA A 266 -49.08 7.02 11.85
C ALA A 266 -50.23 7.32 10.88
N GLN A 267 -49.94 7.46 9.58
CA GLN A 267 -50.95 7.66 8.54
C GLN A 267 -51.93 6.48 8.48
N PHE A 268 -51.43 5.26 8.58
CA PHE A 268 -52.26 4.05 8.63
C PHE A 268 -53.19 4.03 9.85
N LEU A 269 -52.66 4.28 11.05
CA LEU A 269 -53.44 4.26 12.29
C LEU A 269 -54.55 5.33 12.30
N CYS A 270 -54.31 6.49 11.70
CA CYS A 270 -55.32 7.55 11.56
C CYS A 270 -56.38 7.25 10.48
N GLY A 271 -56.09 6.35 9.53
CA GLY A 271 -56.93 6.06 8.36
C GLY A 271 -58.13 5.14 8.60
N ASN A 272 -58.31 4.62 9.82
CA ASN A 272 -59.42 3.75 10.23
C ASN A 272 -59.63 2.50 9.34
N THR A 273 -58.53 1.89 8.91
CA THR A 273 -58.47 0.62 8.16
C THR A 273 -58.57 -0.59 9.11
N ASN A 274 -59.03 -1.74 8.58
CA ASN A 274 -59.16 -2.99 9.34
C ASN A 274 -57.76 -3.56 9.68
N ALA A 275 -57.12 -2.98 10.71
CA ALA A 275 -55.73 -3.24 11.08
C ALA A 275 -55.43 -4.72 11.32
N ALA A 276 -56.41 -5.49 11.79
CA ALA A 276 -56.29 -6.93 11.98
C ALA A 276 -56.08 -7.71 10.67
N ALA A 277 -56.77 -7.29 9.58
CA ALA A 277 -56.64 -7.91 8.27
C ALA A 277 -55.25 -7.63 7.66
N VAL A 278 -54.78 -6.39 7.76
CA VAL A 278 -53.46 -5.96 7.24
C VAL A 278 -52.32 -6.55 8.06
N THR A 279 -52.45 -6.64 9.39
CA THR A 279 -51.43 -7.26 10.26
C THR A 279 -51.22 -8.74 9.91
N THR A 280 -52.28 -9.43 9.47
CA THR A 280 -52.19 -10.84 9.05
C THR A 280 -51.65 -10.97 7.62
N ALA A 281 -52.06 -10.08 6.72
CA ALA A 281 -51.74 -10.18 5.28
C ALA A 281 -50.38 -9.55 4.92
N ALA A 282 -49.98 -8.44 5.54
CA ALA A 282 -48.76 -7.70 5.24
C ALA A 282 -48.08 -7.17 6.53
N PRO A 283 -47.64 -8.04 7.46
CA PRO A 283 -47.06 -7.60 8.74
C PRO A 283 -45.81 -6.71 8.57
N ALA A 284 -45.01 -6.96 7.53
CA ALA A 284 -43.83 -6.16 7.22
C ALA A 284 -44.17 -4.68 6.92
N ALA A 285 -45.30 -4.43 6.24
CA ALA A 285 -45.73 -3.07 5.90
C ALA A 285 -46.11 -2.21 7.13
N LEU A 286 -46.38 -2.83 8.28
CA LEU A 286 -46.70 -2.14 9.53
C LEU A 286 -45.52 -2.08 10.51
N GLY A 287 -44.75 -3.17 10.61
CA GLY A 287 -43.61 -3.25 11.53
C GLY A 287 -42.38 -2.47 11.05
N THR A 288 -42.08 -2.53 9.76
CA THR A 288 -40.96 -1.81 9.13
C THR A 288 -41.42 -1.37 7.76
N ALA A 289 -42.26 -0.33 7.71
CA ALA A 289 -42.92 0.11 6.50
C ALA A 289 -41.94 0.33 5.33
N PHE A 290 -40.77 0.90 5.61
CA PHE A 290 -39.71 1.09 4.62
C PHE A 290 -38.36 0.61 5.17
N SER A 291 -37.50 0.14 4.29
CA SER A 291 -36.13 -0.25 4.58
C SER A 291 -35.23 0.09 3.38
N PHE A 292 -33.96 -0.28 3.46
CA PHE A 292 -32.98 -0.04 2.42
C PHE A 292 -32.09 -1.27 2.20
N PHE A 293 -31.48 -1.34 1.02
CA PHE A 293 -30.41 -2.29 0.74
C PHE A 293 -29.13 -1.59 0.32
N GLN A 294 -28.01 -2.31 0.42
CA GLN A 294 -26.73 -1.88 -0.12
C GLN A 294 -26.36 -2.72 -1.33
N TYR A 295 -25.85 -2.06 -2.37
CA TYR A 295 -25.39 -2.73 -3.57
C TYR A 295 -24.04 -2.15 -4.03
N ASP A 296 -23.04 -3.01 -3.99
CA ASP A 296 -21.73 -2.71 -4.57
C ASP A 296 -21.78 -2.93 -6.07
N VAL A 297 -21.71 -1.86 -6.86
CA VAL A 297 -21.76 -1.94 -8.32
C VAL A 297 -20.49 -2.57 -8.90
N SER A 298 -19.39 -2.55 -8.16
CA SER A 298 -18.09 -3.05 -8.59
C SER A 298 -17.29 -3.58 -7.39
N PRO A 299 -17.64 -4.78 -6.88
CA PRO A 299 -16.98 -5.36 -5.73
C PRO A 299 -15.56 -5.82 -6.03
N ILE A 300 -14.70 -5.80 -5.02
CA ILE A 300 -13.42 -6.51 -5.09
C ILE A 300 -13.68 -8.02 -4.97
N THR A 301 -13.01 -8.82 -5.80
CA THR A 301 -13.22 -10.28 -5.85
C THR A 301 -12.50 -11.00 -4.72
N ALA A 302 -11.35 -10.48 -4.29
CA ALA A 302 -10.60 -10.98 -3.15
C ALA A 302 -9.73 -9.87 -2.53
N TRP A 303 -9.38 -10.03 -1.26
CA TRP A 303 -8.39 -9.16 -0.61
C TRP A 303 -6.99 -9.30 -1.24
N ALA A 304 -6.74 -10.40 -1.96
CA ALA A 304 -5.50 -10.63 -2.70
C ALA A 304 -5.21 -9.52 -3.72
N SER A 305 -6.25 -8.92 -4.31
CA SER A 305 -6.13 -7.82 -5.28
C SER A 305 -5.58 -6.52 -4.70
N ALA A 306 -5.54 -6.39 -3.37
CA ALA A 306 -4.81 -5.31 -2.71
C ALA A 306 -3.30 -5.38 -2.99
N ALA A 307 -2.74 -6.60 -3.02
CA ALA A 307 -1.31 -6.82 -3.12
C ALA A 307 -0.70 -6.20 -4.39
N PRO A 308 -1.22 -6.40 -5.61
CA PRO A 308 -0.64 -5.80 -6.81
C PRO A 308 -0.73 -4.27 -6.88
N MET A 309 -1.72 -3.67 -6.22
CA MET A 309 -1.93 -2.23 -6.24
C MET A 309 -1.08 -1.48 -5.20
N GLU A 310 -0.55 -2.18 -4.19
CA GLU A 310 0.22 -1.56 -3.12
C GLU A 310 1.62 -2.20 -3.00
N ALA A 311 1.70 -3.33 -2.31
CA ALA A 311 2.97 -3.99 -1.97
C ALA A 311 3.74 -4.44 -3.21
N GLY A 312 3.02 -4.92 -4.24
CA GLY A 312 3.59 -5.36 -5.50
C GLY A 312 4.36 -4.25 -6.21
N LEU A 313 3.84 -3.01 -6.19
CA LEU A 313 4.53 -1.85 -6.77
C LEU A 313 5.82 -1.49 -6.02
N ILE A 314 5.83 -1.64 -4.69
CA ILE A 314 7.03 -1.49 -3.88
C ILE A 314 8.06 -2.57 -4.25
N TYR A 315 7.64 -3.83 -4.36
CA TYR A 315 8.53 -4.94 -4.71
C TYR A 315 9.16 -4.77 -6.09
N VAL A 316 8.39 -4.44 -7.12
CA VAL A 316 8.95 -4.21 -8.46
C VAL A 316 9.89 -3.01 -8.49
N THR A 317 9.61 -1.96 -7.71
CA THR A 317 10.53 -0.82 -7.56
C THR A 317 11.84 -1.26 -6.92
N ILE A 318 11.78 -2.06 -5.85
CA ILE A 318 12.97 -2.64 -5.21
C ILE A 318 13.76 -3.51 -6.21
N PHE A 319 13.10 -4.32 -7.04
CA PHE A 319 13.80 -5.09 -8.07
C PHE A 319 14.48 -4.19 -9.11
N THR A 320 13.86 -3.09 -9.53
CA THR A 320 14.52 -2.14 -10.45
C THR A 320 15.77 -1.50 -9.82
N PHE A 321 15.75 -1.24 -8.52
CA PHE A 321 16.94 -0.80 -7.77
C PHE A 321 18.05 -1.86 -7.76
N HIS A 322 17.70 -3.13 -7.52
CA HIS A 322 18.67 -4.23 -7.56
C HIS A 322 19.27 -4.40 -8.96
N PHE A 323 18.46 -4.30 -10.01
CA PHE A 323 18.98 -4.32 -11.38
C PHE A 323 19.91 -3.14 -11.65
N ALA A 324 19.60 -1.94 -11.18
CA ALA A 324 20.51 -0.80 -11.29
C ALA A 324 21.84 -1.04 -10.57
N LEU A 325 21.84 -1.68 -9.40
CA LEU A 325 23.06 -2.09 -8.71
C LEU A 325 23.86 -3.13 -9.49
N VAL A 326 23.21 -4.19 -9.94
CA VAL A 326 23.87 -5.30 -10.67
C VAL A 326 24.46 -4.79 -11.97
N THR A 327 23.73 -3.96 -12.73
CA THR A 327 24.26 -3.39 -13.98
C THR A 327 25.43 -2.45 -13.68
N PHE A 328 25.37 -1.67 -12.60
CA PHE A 328 26.45 -0.77 -12.18
C PHE A 328 27.73 -1.52 -11.79
N PHE A 329 27.63 -2.51 -10.89
CA PHE A 329 28.77 -3.32 -10.49
C PHE A 329 29.29 -4.17 -11.65
N GLY A 330 28.41 -4.73 -12.48
CA GLY A 330 28.80 -5.47 -13.68
C GLY A 330 29.67 -4.62 -14.62
N ARG A 331 29.32 -3.34 -14.84
CA ARG A 331 30.14 -2.41 -15.64
C ARG A 331 31.45 -2.02 -14.95
N MET A 332 31.44 -1.90 -13.62
CA MET A 332 32.62 -1.57 -12.83
C MET A 332 33.64 -2.71 -12.86
N PHE A 333 33.23 -3.94 -12.54
CA PHE A 333 34.11 -5.12 -12.48
C PHE A 333 34.60 -5.56 -13.87
N SER A 334 33.77 -5.46 -14.90
CA SER A 334 34.19 -5.77 -16.29
C SER A 334 35.11 -4.70 -16.90
N GLY A 335 35.25 -3.53 -16.26
CA GLY A 335 36.00 -2.41 -16.82
C GLY A 335 35.34 -1.77 -18.06
N LEU A 336 34.09 -2.12 -18.40
CA LEU A 336 33.37 -1.55 -19.55
C LEU A 336 33.23 -0.03 -19.47
N ASN A 337 33.13 0.52 -18.25
CA ASN A 337 33.14 1.97 -18.03
C ASN A 337 34.39 2.67 -18.60
N ASN A 338 35.53 1.96 -18.65
CA ASN A 338 36.80 2.48 -19.17
C ASN A 338 36.98 2.31 -20.68
N ARG A 339 36.34 1.29 -21.26
CA ARG A 339 36.61 0.84 -22.63
C ARG A 339 35.56 1.33 -23.64
N LEU A 340 34.33 1.59 -23.19
CA LEU A 340 33.25 2.00 -24.08
C LEU A 340 33.21 3.52 -24.29
N LYS A 341 32.83 3.93 -25.51
CA LYS A 341 32.41 5.31 -25.80
C LYS A 341 31.10 5.62 -25.06
N LEU A 342 30.84 6.89 -24.74
CA LEU A 342 29.66 7.30 -23.99
C LEU A 342 28.35 6.81 -24.63
N LEU A 343 28.19 6.97 -25.95
CA LEU A 343 26.98 6.49 -26.66
C LEU A 343 26.82 4.97 -26.60
N SER A 344 27.91 4.20 -26.71
CA SER A 344 27.87 2.74 -26.56
C SER A 344 27.48 2.33 -25.15
N LEU A 345 27.92 3.08 -24.14
CA LEU A 345 27.57 2.85 -22.74
C LEU A 345 26.10 3.16 -22.46
N ILE A 346 25.57 4.25 -23.05
CA ILE A 346 24.13 4.58 -22.97
C ILE A 346 23.29 3.46 -23.59
N LYS A 347 23.66 3.00 -24.79
CA LYS A 347 22.96 1.90 -25.48
C LYS A 347 23.00 0.60 -24.67
N LEU A 348 24.17 0.24 -24.12
CA LEU A 348 24.32 -0.94 -23.27
C LEU A 348 23.38 -0.90 -22.07
N ARG A 349 23.34 0.24 -21.36
CA ARG A 349 22.49 0.39 -20.17
C ARG A 349 21.03 0.31 -20.52
N LEU A 350 20.60 1.08 -21.53
CA LEU A 350 19.20 1.10 -21.94
C LEU A 350 18.74 -0.28 -22.40
N LEU A 351 19.54 -0.98 -23.22
CA LEU A 351 19.21 -2.32 -23.70
C LEU A 351 19.12 -3.33 -22.54
N ALA A 352 20.12 -3.34 -21.64
CA ALA A 352 20.14 -4.27 -20.52
C ALA A 352 18.89 -4.12 -19.64
N VAL A 353 18.55 -2.89 -19.26
CA VAL A 353 17.41 -2.64 -18.36
C VAL A 353 16.07 -2.85 -19.07
N THR A 354 15.98 -2.52 -20.36
CA THR A 354 14.76 -2.79 -21.16
C THR A 354 14.47 -4.29 -21.18
N VAL A 355 15.48 -5.12 -21.45
CA VAL A 355 15.34 -6.59 -21.46
C VAL A 355 14.96 -7.11 -20.06
N MET A 356 15.64 -6.63 -19.01
CA MET A 356 15.32 -7.03 -17.63
C MET A 356 13.89 -6.66 -17.23
N TYR A 357 13.45 -5.43 -17.53
CA TYR A 357 12.11 -4.96 -17.19
C TYR A 357 11.02 -5.65 -18.01
N PHE A 358 11.31 -6.01 -19.26
CA PHE A 358 10.41 -6.81 -20.10
C PHE A 358 10.08 -8.16 -19.45
N PHE A 359 11.11 -8.91 -19.03
CA PHE A 359 10.88 -10.20 -18.37
C PHE A 359 10.33 -10.04 -16.96
N LEU A 360 10.79 -9.06 -16.17
CA LEU A 360 10.29 -8.85 -14.82
C LEU A 360 8.80 -8.47 -14.81
N SER A 361 8.38 -7.56 -15.71
CA SER A 361 6.97 -7.20 -15.85
C SER A 361 6.11 -8.38 -16.32
N LEU A 362 6.65 -9.23 -17.19
CA LEU A 362 5.96 -10.45 -17.63
C LEU A 362 5.77 -11.42 -16.44
N TRP A 363 6.83 -11.71 -15.69
CA TRP A 363 6.75 -12.58 -14.51
C TRP A 363 5.83 -12.02 -13.42
N TYR A 364 5.87 -10.72 -13.19
CA TYR A 364 4.94 -10.05 -12.26
C TYR A 364 3.48 -10.19 -12.73
N THR A 365 3.23 -10.08 -14.04
CA THR A 365 1.88 -10.28 -14.61
C THR A 365 1.45 -11.74 -14.51
N CYS A 366 2.36 -12.70 -14.78
CA CYS A 366 2.11 -14.13 -14.59
C CYS A 366 1.80 -14.47 -13.13
N LEU A 367 2.49 -13.84 -12.17
CA LEU A 367 2.22 -14.01 -10.75
C LEU A 367 0.79 -13.60 -10.41
N ASN A 368 0.34 -12.41 -10.86
CA ASN A 368 -1.04 -11.97 -10.67
C ASN A 368 -2.06 -12.90 -11.35
N ALA A 369 -1.76 -13.38 -12.56
CA ALA A 369 -2.60 -14.36 -13.24
C ALA A 369 -2.68 -15.70 -12.48
N ALA A 370 -1.58 -16.14 -11.87
CA ALA A 370 -1.53 -17.37 -11.08
C ALA A 370 -2.35 -17.26 -9.78
N PHE A 371 -2.45 -16.05 -9.19
CA PHE A 371 -3.32 -15.75 -8.07
C PHE A 371 -4.76 -15.37 -8.47
N GLN A 372 -5.14 -15.66 -9.73
CA GLN A 372 -6.51 -15.56 -10.23
C GLN A 372 -7.09 -14.13 -10.20
N GLU A 373 -6.26 -13.11 -10.40
CA GLU A 373 -6.76 -11.76 -10.60
C GLU A 373 -7.67 -11.69 -11.85
N PRO A 374 -8.79 -10.93 -11.80
CA PRO A 374 -9.82 -10.90 -12.85
C PRO A 374 -9.37 -10.09 -14.09
N LEU A 375 -8.35 -10.59 -14.79
CA LEU A 375 -7.71 -9.86 -15.89
C LEU A 375 -8.62 -9.71 -17.12
N TYR A 376 -9.61 -10.57 -17.30
CA TYR A 376 -10.35 -10.71 -18.56
C TYR A 376 -11.75 -10.08 -18.54
N ASP A 377 -12.28 -9.73 -17.38
CA ASP A 377 -13.71 -9.46 -17.21
C ASP A 377 -14.14 -8.15 -17.91
N HIS A 378 -13.29 -7.12 -17.90
CA HIS A 378 -13.61 -5.80 -18.45
C HIS A 378 -12.87 -5.43 -19.74
N VAL A 379 -11.67 -5.98 -19.94
CA VAL A 379 -10.82 -5.73 -21.12
C VAL A 379 -10.91 -6.88 -22.14
N GLY A 380 -11.58 -7.97 -21.77
CA GLY A 380 -11.70 -9.16 -22.59
C GLY A 380 -10.39 -9.93 -22.73
N ARG A 381 -10.24 -10.65 -23.85
CA ARG A 381 -9.10 -11.55 -24.10
C ARG A 381 -7.73 -10.86 -24.09
N ALA A 382 -7.69 -9.55 -24.33
CA ALA A 382 -6.47 -8.77 -24.33
C ALA A 382 -6.01 -8.36 -22.91
N GLY A 383 -6.81 -8.61 -21.88
CA GLY A 383 -6.56 -8.13 -20.52
C GLY A 383 -5.19 -8.46 -19.95
N PHE A 384 -4.72 -9.71 -20.12
CA PHE A 384 -3.36 -10.09 -19.73
C PHE A 384 -2.28 -9.23 -20.41
N VAL A 385 -2.40 -9.01 -21.72
CA VAL A 385 -1.43 -8.24 -22.50
C VAL A 385 -1.47 -6.76 -22.14
N VAL A 386 -2.66 -6.20 -21.91
CA VAL A 386 -2.82 -4.80 -21.47
C VAL A 386 -2.25 -4.60 -20.06
N PHE A 387 -2.52 -5.52 -19.14
CA PHE A 387 -1.96 -5.48 -17.79
C PHE A 387 -0.43 -5.66 -17.80
N TRP A 388 0.08 -6.54 -18.65
CA TRP A 388 1.52 -6.70 -18.84
C TRP A 388 2.17 -5.44 -19.41
N ALA A 389 1.56 -4.83 -20.43
CA ALA A 389 2.04 -3.57 -21.00
C ALA A 389 2.03 -2.46 -19.95
N LEU A 390 0.99 -2.37 -19.11
CA LEU A 390 0.92 -1.42 -18.00
C LEU A 390 2.10 -1.62 -17.06
N ASN A 391 2.31 -2.85 -16.58
CA ASN A 391 3.41 -3.19 -15.68
C ASN A 391 4.77 -2.89 -16.33
N PHE A 392 4.95 -3.22 -17.61
CA PHE A 392 6.19 -2.93 -18.33
C PHE A 392 6.51 -1.44 -18.37
N VAL A 393 5.56 -0.59 -18.77
CA VAL A 393 5.76 0.86 -18.84
C VAL A 393 5.94 1.46 -17.43
N THR A 394 5.24 0.94 -16.42
CA THR A 394 5.45 1.33 -15.02
C THR A 394 6.85 1.00 -14.53
N LEU A 395 7.34 -0.22 -14.76
CA LEU A 395 8.72 -0.62 -14.42
C LEU A 395 9.74 0.22 -15.18
N PHE A 396 9.47 0.54 -16.44
CA PHE A 396 10.35 1.38 -17.25
C PHE A 396 10.43 2.81 -16.71
N ALA A 397 9.30 3.42 -16.35
CA ALA A 397 9.23 4.75 -15.74
C ALA A 397 9.95 4.81 -14.38
N LEU A 398 9.74 3.83 -13.52
CA LEU A 398 10.35 3.76 -12.19
C LEU A 398 11.84 3.39 -12.26
N GLY A 399 12.17 2.38 -13.06
CA GLY A 399 13.51 1.82 -13.15
C GLY A 399 14.50 2.71 -13.87
N LEU A 400 14.08 3.43 -14.92
CA LEU A 400 14.98 4.41 -15.56
C LEU A 400 15.34 5.58 -14.64
N ALA A 401 14.44 5.95 -13.71
CA ALA A 401 14.78 6.92 -12.67
C ALA A 401 15.90 6.37 -11.77
N MET A 402 15.83 5.09 -11.38
CA MET A 402 16.90 4.43 -10.62
C MET A 402 18.23 4.40 -11.38
N GLU A 403 18.21 4.05 -12.67
CA GLU A 403 19.40 4.05 -13.54
C GLU A 403 20.02 5.45 -13.71
N SER A 404 19.20 6.48 -13.79
CA SER A 404 19.68 7.87 -13.85
C SER A 404 20.30 8.29 -12.53
N MET A 405 19.66 7.94 -11.42
CA MET A 405 20.06 8.39 -10.09
C MET A 405 21.30 7.69 -9.55
N ILE A 406 21.52 6.40 -9.83
CA ILE A 406 22.78 5.74 -9.42
C ILE A 406 24.01 6.44 -10.03
N SER A 407 23.90 6.95 -11.27
CA SER A 407 24.95 7.74 -11.91
C SER A 407 25.09 9.14 -11.31
N LEU A 408 23.96 9.78 -10.96
CA LEU A 408 23.96 11.16 -10.48
C LEU A 408 24.36 11.29 -9.01
N VAL A 409 23.78 10.48 -8.13
CA VAL A 409 24.01 10.56 -6.67
C VAL A 409 25.10 9.62 -6.17
N THR A 410 25.63 8.74 -7.03
CA THR A 410 26.62 7.69 -6.71
C THR A 410 26.07 6.57 -5.83
N ILE A 411 26.80 5.46 -5.79
CA ILE A 411 26.47 4.28 -4.97
C ILE A 411 26.26 4.61 -3.48
N LYS A 412 26.96 5.63 -2.97
CA LYS A 412 26.90 6.02 -1.55
C LYS A 412 25.53 6.57 -1.14
N PHE A 413 24.88 7.34 -2.01
CA PHE A 413 23.61 7.99 -1.70
C PHE A 413 22.40 7.33 -2.38
N PHE A 414 22.64 6.31 -3.20
CA PHE A 414 21.62 5.63 -3.97
C PHE A 414 20.50 4.99 -3.12
N PRO A 415 20.76 4.34 -1.96
CA PRO A 415 19.70 3.81 -1.10
C PRO A 415 18.75 4.88 -0.55
N PHE A 416 19.25 6.10 -0.33
CA PHE A 416 18.43 7.22 0.14
C PHE A 416 17.48 7.75 -0.93
N PHE A 417 17.93 7.74 -2.20
CA PHE A 417 17.04 8.03 -3.31
C PHE A 417 15.93 6.98 -3.43
N LEU A 418 16.25 5.68 -3.24
CA LEU A 418 15.24 4.63 -3.23
C LEU A 418 14.14 4.89 -2.19
N ILE A 419 14.51 5.25 -0.95
CA ILE A 419 13.55 5.56 0.11
C ILE A 419 12.64 6.73 -0.31
N PHE A 420 13.22 7.83 -0.78
CA PHE A 420 12.45 8.98 -1.29
C PHE A 420 11.51 8.58 -2.43
N TRP A 421 12.01 7.80 -3.39
CA TRP A 421 11.27 7.41 -4.57
C TRP A 421 10.10 6.47 -4.24
N ILE A 422 10.29 5.51 -3.33
CA ILE A 422 9.21 4.63 -2.85
C ILE A 422 8.19 5.44 -2.08
N ILE A 423 8.59 6.24 -1.09
CA ILE A 423 7.64 6.93 -0.21
C ILE A 423 6.76 7.90 -1.00
N THR A 424 7.34 8.70 -1.89
CA THR A 424 6.56 9.65 -2.71
C THR A 424 5.57 8.93 -3.65
N ASN A 425 5.99 7.85 -4.30
CA ASN A 425 5.10 7.04 -5.14
C ASN A 425 4.00 6.34 -4.33
N LEU A 426 4.36 5.74 -3.20
CA LEU A 426 3.42 5.07 -2.32
C LEU A 426 2.35 6.04 -1.82
N THR A 427 2.76 7.19 -1.27
CA THR A 427 1.83 8.25 -0.81
C THR A 427 0.83 8.63 -1.89
N ALA A 428 1.26 8.73 -3.15
CA ALA A 428 0.39 9.13 -4.25
C ALA A 428 -0.75 8.13 -4.56
N SER A 429 -0.62 6.87 -4.14
CA SER A 429 -1.54 5.78 -4.51
C SER A 429 -2.27 5.12 -3.33
N PHE A 430 -1.75 5.31 -2.11
CA PHE A 430 -2.22 4.60 -0.92
C PHE A 430 -3.63 5.01 -0.47
N LEU A 431 -3.97 6.30 -0.59
CA LEU A 431 -5.30 6.83 -0.29
C LEU A 431 -5.87 7.59 -1.51
N PRO A 432 -7.19 7.80 -1.57
CA PRO A 432 -7.77 8.68 -2.58
C PRO A 432 -7.29 10.11 -2.37
N ILE A 433 -6.78 10.73 -3.43
CA ILE A 433 -6.29 12.12 -3.38
C ILE A 433 -7.44 13.10 -3.06
N ASP A 434 -8.69 12.72 -3.31
CA ASP A 434 -9.90 13.49 -2.97
C ASP A 434 -9.96 13.85 -1.49
N ILE A 435 -9.62 12.90 -0.62
CA ILE A 435 -9.68 13.04 0.85
C ILE A 435 -8.32 13.35 1.48
N MET A 436 -7.30 13.62 0.67
CA MET A 436 -6.02 14.13 1.14
C MET A 436 -6.03 15.65 1.23
N GLN A 437 -5.11 16.21 2.02
CA GLN A 437 -4.83 17.64 2.01
C GLN A 437 -4.42 18.08 0.57
N PRO A 438 -4.87 19.25 0.06
CA PRO A 438 -4.63 19.63 -1.34
C PRO A 438 -3.16 19.67 -1.79
N PHE A 439 -2.23 19.77 -0.83
CA PHE A 439 -0.81 19.58 -1.08
C PHE A 439 -0.51 18.30 -1.86
N TYR A 440 -1.17 17.17 -1.57
CA TYR A 440 -0.89 15.86 -2.17
C TYR A 440 -1.37 15.70 -3.62
N ARG A 441 -1.94 16.74 -4.23
CA ARG A 441 -2.34 16.72 -5.65
C ARG A 441 -1.17 16.51 -6.61
N TRP A 442 0.08 16.70 -6.17
CA TRP A 442 1.24 16.28 -6.96
C TRP A 442 1.24 14.76 -7.26
N GLY A 443 0.56 13.96 -6.43
CA GLY A 443 0.44 12.51 -6.61
C GLY A 443 -0.20 12.11 -7.95
N TYR A 444 -1.06 12.96 -8.53
CA TYR A 444 -1.66 12.74 -9.84
C TYR A 444 -0.63 12.63 -10.98
N ALA A 445 0.60 13.09 -10.78
CA ALA A 445 1.66 12.95 -11.77
C ALA A 445 2.51 11.68 -11.57
N PHE A 446 2.40 10.98 -10.44
CA PHE A 446 3.36 9.94 -10.06
C PHE A 446 3.01 8.57 -10.65
N PRO A 447 4.03 7.74 -10.99
CA PRO A 447 3.83 6.44 -11.61
C PRO A 447 2.90 5.47 -10.87
N PHE A 448 3.00 5.36 -9.54
CA PHE A 448 2.14 4.45 -8.78
C PHE A 448 0.67 4.82 -8.91
N TYR A 449 0.33 6.11 -8.81
CA TYR A 449 -1.05 6.55 -9.00
C TYR A 449 -1.58 6.14 -10.38
N GLN A 450 -0.79 6.32 -11.44
CA GLN A 450 -1.21 5.91 -12.80
C GLN A 450 -1.43 4.41 -12.89
N ASN A 451 -0.52 3.62 -12.34
CA ASN A 451 -0.60 2.17 -12.38
C ASN A 451 -1.82 1.66 -11.61
N VAL A 452 -2.07 2.17 -10.39
CA VAL A 452 -3.20 1.75 -9.57
C VAL A 452 -4.52 2.09 -10.23
N GLN A 453 -4.67 3.30 -10.77
CA GLN A 453 -5.91 3.69 -11.47
C GLN A 453 -6.14 2.87 -12.74
N ALA A 454 -5.10 2.65 -13.55
CA ALA A 454 -5.22 1.80 -14.73
C ALA A 454 -5.52 0.33 -14.37
N THR A 455 -4.94 -0.19 -13.29
CA THR A 455 -5.21 -1.53 -12.78
C THR A 455 -6.67 -1.68 -12.37
N LYS A 456 -7.23 -0.69 -11.67
CA LYS A 456 -8.65 -0.64 -11.31
C LYS A 456 -9.58 -0.69 -12.53
N ILE A 457 -9.21 -0.03 -13.63
CA ILE A 457 -9.97 -0.10 -14.88
C ILE A 457 -9.89 -1.51 -15.48
N ILE A 458 -8.68 -2.07 -15.54
CA ILE A 458 -8.45 -3.38 -16.16
C ILE A 458 -9.16 -4.51 -15.40
N LEU A 459 -9.04 -4.50 -14.08
CA LEU A 459 -9.55 -5.58 -13.22
C LEU A 459 -11.02 -5.42 -12.85
N TYR A 460 -11.53 -4.18 -12.73
CA TYR A 460 -12.84 -3.92 -12.12
C TYR A 460 -13.74 -2.98 -12.93
N GLY A 461 -13.28 -2.42 -14.07
CA GLY A 461 -14.13 -1.60 -14.94
C GLY A 461 -14.62 -0.29 -14.30
N ILE A 462 -13.86 0.27 -13.34
CA ILE A 462 -14.23 1.45 -12.55
C ILE A 462 -14.30 2.74 -13.37
N LEU A 463 -13.67 2.77 -14.54
CA LEU A 463 -13.84 3.84 -15.51
C LEU A 463 -13.94 3.20 -16.88
N PRO A 464 -14.55 3.90 -17.85
CA PRO A 464 -14.53 3.45 -19.22
C PRO A 464 -13.10 3.21 -19.73
N ASN A 465 -12.92 2.16 -20.55
CA ASN A 465 -11.60 1.75 -21.05
C ASN A 465 -10.83 2.85 -21.81
N HIS A 466 -11.50 3.88 -22.34
CA HIS A 466 -10.82 4.98 -23.04
C HIS A 466 -9.93 5.84 -22.12
N PHE A 467 -10.18 5.84 -20.80
CA PHE A 467 -9.33 6.54 -19.83
C PHE A 467 -7.96 5.85 -19.64
N LEU A 468 -7.80 4.59 -20.03
CA LEU A 468 -6.50 3.89 -19.97
C LEU A 468 -5.41 4.67 -20.69
N GLY A 469 -5.73 5.28 -21.84
CA GLY A 469 -4.78 6.06 -22.62
C GLY A 469 -4.14 7.21 -21.84
N GLN A 470 -4.87 7.85 -20.93
CA GLN A 470 -4.35 8.93 -20.08
C GLN A 470 -3.30 8.41 -19.10
N TYR A 471 -3.59 7.31 -18.39
CA TYR A 471 -2.67 6.74 -17.41
C TYR A 471 -1.40 6.19 -18.05
N PHE A 472 -1.54 5.50 -19.20
CA PHE A 472 -0.39 5.11 -20.02
C PHE A 472 0.40 6.33 -20.50
N GLY A 473 -0.27 7.40 -20.92
CA GLY A 473 0.36 8.63 -21.39
C GLY A 473 1.28 9.27 -20.35
N VAL A 474 0.85 9.35 -19.09
CA VAL A 474 1.69 9.89 -17.99
C VAL A 474 2.88 8.97 -17.69
N LEU A 475 2.69 7.65 -17.72
CA LEU A 475 3.80 6.69 -17.55
C LEU A 475 4.82 6.77 -18.69
N PHE A 476 4.36 6.95 -19.94
CA PHE A 476 5.24 7.21 -21.08
C PHE A 476 5.93 8.57 -20.98
N ALA A 477 5.28 9.60 -20.44
CA ALA A 477 5.91 10.90 -20.19
C ALA A 477 7.08 10.77 -19.20
N TRP A 478 6.90 10.06 -18.08
CA TRP A 478 8.00 9.74 -17.15
C TRP A 478 9.11 8.93 -17.80
N SER A 479 8.75 7.95 -18.62
CA SER A 479 9.71 7.16 -19.39
C SER A 479 10.53 8.06 -20.31
N GLY A 480 9.89 8.98 -21.05
CA GLY A 480 10.53 9.95 -21.93
C GLY A 480 11.46 10.91 -21.18
N VAL A 481 11.00 11.47 -20.06
CA VAL A 481 11.83 12.33 -19.19
C VAL A 481 13.08 11.59 -18.74
N ASN A 482 12.94 10.35 -18.28
CA ASN A 482 14.09 9.56 -17.84
C ASN A 482 15.02 9.15 -19.00
N LEU A 483 14.48 8.90 -20.20
CA LEU A 483 15.29 8.61 -21.39
C LEU A 483 16.17 9.80 -21.79
N VAL A 484 15.70 11.03 -21.60
CA VAL A 484 16.47 12.25 -21.83
C VAL A 484 17.43 12.54 -20.67
N PHE A 485 17.00 12.27 -19.43
CA PHE A 485 17.77 12.55 -18.23
C PHE A 485 18.96 11.59 -18.04
N LEU A 486 18.80 10.31 -18.40
CA LEU A 486 19.83 9.29 -18.26
C LEU A 486 21.15 9.67 -18.98
N PRO A 487 21.16 10.05 -20.28
CA PRO A 487 22.35 10.56 -20.95
C PRO A 487 23.05 11.72 -20.22
N PHE A 488 22.27 12.65 -19.67
CA PHE A 488 22.82 13.76 -18.88
C PHE A 488 23.50 13.26 -17.61
N CYS A 489 22.86 12.38 -16.84
CA CYS A 489 23.45 11.79 -15.63
C CYS A 489 24.74 11.01 -15.95
N MET A 490 24.76 10.28 -17.06
CA MET A 490 25.92 9.51 -17.52
C MET A 490 27.08 10.41 -17.96
N TRP A 491 26.78 11.54 -18.58
CA TRP A 491 27.79 12.53 -18.91
C TRP A 491 28.42 13.15 -17.65
N VAL A 492 27.61 13.43 -16.62
CA VAL A 492 28.09 13.89 -15.32
C VAL A 492 28.98 12.83 -14.66
N GLU A 493 28.55 11.57 -14.64
CA GLU A 493 29.32 10.43 -14.12
C GLU A 493 30.69 10.33 -14.82
N ARG A 494 30.71 10.40 -16.16
CA ARG A 494 31.94 10.36 -16.96
C ARG A 494 32.90 11.49 -16.60
N ARG A 495 32.40 12.73 -16.51
CA ARG A 495 33.24 13.88 -16.14
C ARG A 495 33.83 13.75 -14.74
N ARG A 496 33.08 13.22 -13.78
CA ARG A 496 33.59 12.96 -12.42
C ARG A 496 34.69 11.90 -12.44
N PHE A 497 34.48 10.85 -13.23
CA PHE A 497 35.43 9.77 -13.38
C PHE A 497 36.75 10.23 -14.04
N GLU A 498 36.68 11.04 -15.09
CA GLU A 498 37.86 11.61 -15.77
C GLU A 498 38.65 12.55 -14.84
N LYS A 499 37.96 13.41 -14.08
CA LYS A 499 38.61 14.26 -13.06
C LYS A 499 39.27 13.46 -11.95
N GLY A 500 38.66 12.35 -11.53
CA GLY A 500 39.23 11.43 -10.54
C GLY A 500 40.55 10.84 -11.02
N LYS A 501 40.59 10.34 -12.27
CA LYS A 501 41.81 9.83 -12.89
C LYS A 501 42.91 10.88 -13.04
N GLU A 502 42.54 12.10 -13.42
CA GLU A 502 43.51 13.19 -13.53
C GLU A 502 44.14 13.52 -12.17
N LYS A 503 43.33 13.54 -11.10
CA LYS A 503 43.81 13.76 -9.74
C LYS A 503 44.76 12.64 -9.29
N GLU A 504 44.39 11.38 -9.49
CA GLU A 504 45.26 10.24 -9.18
C GLU A 504 46.58 10.28 -9.98
N ARG A 505 46.54 10.74 -11.24
CA ARG A 505 47.75 10.88 -12.06
C ARG A 505 48.67 11.97 -11.49
N ARG A 506 48.11 13.13 -11.12
CA ARG A 506 48.87 14.23 -10.48
C ARG A 506 49.46 13.82 -9.14
N GLU A 507 48.74 13.05 -8.32
CA GLU A 507 49.25 12.54 -7.04
C GLU A 507 50.42 11.57 -7.25
N LYS A 508 50.32 10.68 -8.25
CA LYS A 508 51.42 9.76 -8.63
C LYS A 508 52.62 10.47 -9.25
N GLU A 509 52.40 11.53 -10.00
CA GLU A 509 53.47 12.37 -10.57
C GLU A 509 54.16 13.20 -9.47
N GLY A 510 53.41 13.73 -8.50
CA GLY A 510 53.95 14.45 -7.34
C GLY A 510 54.77 13.57 -6.40
N GLN A 511 54.33 12.34 -6.12
CA GLN A 511 55.07 11.37 -5.30
C GLN A 511 56.34 10.81 -5.96
N LYS A 512 56.53 11.00 -7.27
CA LYS A 512 57.75 10.60 -7.99
C LYS A 512 58.76 11.74 -8.12
N GLY A 513 58.37 12.97 -7.77
CA GLY A 513 59.20 14.17 -7.85
C GLY A 513 59.80 14.59 -6.50
N GLU A 514 59.38 13.97 -5.40
CA GLU A 514 60.07 13.95 -4.10
C GLU A 514 60.94 12.68 -4.01
#